data_AF-A0A4Q3WIT8-F1
#
_entry.id   AF-A0A4Q3WIT8-F1
#
_cell.length_a   1.000
_cell.length_b   1.000
_cell.length_c   1.000
_cell.angle_alpha   90.00
_cell.angle_beta   90.00
_cell.angle_gamma   90.00
#
_symmetry.space_group_name_H-M   'P 1'
#
loop_
_entity.id
_entity.type
_entity.pdbx_description
1 polymer ?
#
loop_
_entity_poly.entity_id
_entity_poly.type
_entity_poly.pdbx_seq_one_letter_code
_entity_poly.pdbx_strand_id
1 'polypeptide(L)'
;MNEPTHSLQQFLADTAERDRPGDIFELESPKMLEVHVNGRMWSKLGAMVAYRGNLTFKREGMLEGGIGNALMKMVSGEMAPLAKIEGQG
;
A
#
# COMPACT_ATOMS: atom_id res chain seq x y z
N MET A 1 1.42 23.63 30.63
CA MET A 1 2.32 22.46 30.64
C MET A 1 1.94 21.57 29.47
N ASN A 2 2.81 21.40 28.47
CA ASN A 2 2.63 20.39 27.44
C ASN A 2 3.10 19.06 28.02
N GLU A 3 2.19 18.28 28.58
CA GLU A 3 2.47 16.88 28.88
C GLU A 3 2.57 16.14 27.54
N PRO A 4 3.70 15.48 27.23
CA PRO A 4 3.81 14.68 26.02
C PRO A 4 2.79 13.54 26.09
N THR A 5 1.92 13.45 25.08
CA THR A 5 0.84 12.46 25.04
C THR A 5 1.34 11.01 24.97
N HIS A 6 2.62 10.80 24.62
CA HIS A 6 3.24 9.49 24.48
C HIS A 6 4.73 9.57 24.87
N SER A 7 5.27 8.51 25.48
CA SER A 7 6.71 8.37 25.70
C SER A 7 7.40 7.79 24.45
N LEU A 8 8.71 8.02 24.30
CA LEU A 8 9.50 7.40 23.22
C LEU A 8 9.45 5.87 23.28
N GLN A 9 9.48 5.30 24.49
CA GLN A 9 9.39 3.84 24.65
C GLN A 9 8.04 3.31 24.16
N GLN A 10 6.95 4.04 24.44
CA GLN A 10 5.62 3.66 23.99
C GLN A 10 5.48 3.76 22.48
N PHE A 11 5.98 4.84 21.87
CA PHE A 11 6.02 4.97 20.43
C PHE A 11 6.77 3.79 19.76
N LEU A 12 7.94 3.43 20.29
CA LEU A 12 8.71 2.31 19.77
C LEU A 12 7.97 0.98 19.94
N ALA A 13 7.35 0.73 21.09
CA ALA A 13 6.58 -0.50 21.32
C ALA A 13 5.38 -0.66 20.37
N ASP A 14 4.74 0.45 20.00
CA ASP A 14 3.54 0.44 19.16
C ASP A 14 3.87 0.36 17.66
N THR A 15 5.02 0.91 17.23
CA THR A 15 5.37 1.13 15.82
C THR A 15 6.59 0.38 15.30
N ALA A 16 7.36 -0.27 16.19
CA ALA A 16 8.49 -1.09 15.75
C ALA A 16 8.01 -2.28 14.92
N GLU A 17 8.79 -2.57 13.87
CA GLU A 17 8.57 -3.69 12.95
C GLU A 17 8.41 -5.01 13.72
N ARG A 18 7.32 -5.72 13.45
CA ARG A 18 7.05 -7.04 14.01
C ARG A 18 7.32 -8.08 12.93
N ASP A 19 8.56 -8.54 12.84
CA ASP A 19 8.95 -9.59 11.90
C ASP A 19 8.13 -10.88 12.16
N ARG A 20 7.09 -11.12 11.34
CA ARG A 20 6.36 -12.39 11.30
C ARG A 20 6.59 -13.05 9.94
N PRO A 21 7.64 -13.86 9.84
CA PRO A 21 7.98 -14.48 8.56
C PRO A 21 6.87 -15.45 8.12
N GLY A 22 6.27 -15.21 6.95
CA GLY A 22 5.52 -16.25 6.23
C GLY A 22 4.30 -15.81 5.44
N ASP A 23 3.69 -14.66 5.75
CA ASP A 23 2.45 -14.22 5.10
C ASP A 23 2.74 -13.24 3.95
N ILE A 24 1.98 -13.32 2.85
CA ILE A 24 2.13 -12.36 1.73
C ILE A 24 1.68 -10.96 2.13
N PHE A 25 0.68 -10.86 3.00
CA PHE A 25 0.12 -9.62 3.50
C PHE A 25 0.14 -9.63 5.02
N GLU A 26 0.77 -8.63 5.62
CA GLU A 26 0.84 -8.49 7.07
C GLU A 26 0.40 -7.11 7.53
N LEU A 27 -0.50 -7.07 8.51
CA LEU A 27 -0.88 -5.82 9.16
C LEU A 27 0.16 -5.46 10.24
N GLU A 28 1.18 -4.71 9.83
CA GLU A 28 2.28 -4.25 10.69
C GLU A 28 1.78 -3.34 11.83
N SER A 29 0.81 -2.47 11.52
CA SER A 29 0.14 -1.61 12.49
C SER A 29 -1.30 -1.31 12.06
N PRO A 30 -2.15 -0.67 12.90
CA PRO A 30 -3.53 -0.35 12.52
C PRO A 30 -3.69 0.49 11.23
N LYS A 31 -2.61 1.09 10.72
CA LYS A 31 -2.60 1.94 9.52
C LYS A 31 -1.54 1.55 8.48
N MET A 32 -0.84 0.43 8.67
CA MET A 32 0.24 0.00 7.78
C MET A 32 0.08 -1.47 7.42
N LEU A 33 0.14 -1.75 6.12
CA LEU A 33 0.10 -3.08 5.56
C LEU A 33 1.44 -3.34 4.87
N GLU A 34 2.19 -4.32 5.37
CA GLU A 34 3.36 -4.87 4.71
C GLU A 34 2.92 -5.92 3.70
N VAL A 35 3.62 -5.98 2.56
CA VAL A 35 3.33 -6.95 1.50
C VAL A 35 4.64 -7.50 0.94
N HIS A 36 4.82 -8.81 1.03
CA HIS A 36 5.92 -9.52 0.37
C HIS A 36 5.57 -9.76 -1.10
N VAL A 37 6.18 -8.99 -1.99
CA VAL A 37 5.88 -9.08 -3.42
C VAL A 37 6.78 -10.13 -4.06
N ASN A 38 6.17 -11.11 -4.74
CA ASN A 38 6.85 -12.08 -5.58
C ASN A 38 6.06 -12.30 -6.86
N GLY A 39 6.31 -11.47 -7.87
CA GLY A 39 5.58 -11.46 -9.13
C GLY A 39 4.81 -10.15 -9.33
N ARG A 40 3.47 -10.18 -9.20
CA ARG A 40 2.60 -9.02 -9.44
C ARG A 40 1.55 -8.87 -8.35
N MET A 41 1.30 -7.64 -7.94
CA MET A 41 0.12 -7.26 -7.14
C MET A 41 -0.49 -5.94 -7.61
N TRP A 42 -1.66 -5.62 -7.06
CA TRP A 42 -2.34 -4.33 -7.24
C TRP A 42 -2.48 -3.62 -5.90
N SER A 43 -2.12 -2.34 -5.86
CA SER A 43 -2.33 -1.47 -4.70
C SER A 43 -3.14 -0.23 -5.10
N LYS A 44 -3.77 0.43 -4.12
CA LYS A 44 -4.31 1.76 -4.34
C LYS A 44 -3.18 2.72 -4.67
N LEU A 45 -3.34 3.49 -5.74
CA LEU A 45 -2.38 4.50 -6.15
C LEU A 45 -2.14 5.49 -5.01
N GLY A 46 -0.87 5.68 -4.65
CA GLY A 46 -0.46 6.57 -3.56
C GLY A 46 -0.63 5.99 -2.15
N ALA A 47 -1.10 4.75 -2.00
CA ALA A 47 -1.13 4.08 -0.68
C ALA A 47 0.24 3.57 -0.23
N MET A 48 1.18 3.43 -1.17
CA MET A 48 2.53 2.98 -0.91
C MET A 48 3.35 4.07 -0.19
N VAL A 49 4.00 3.68 0.92
CA VAL A 49 4.81 4.59 1.75
C VAL A 49 6.31 4.31 1.68
N ALA A 50 6.72 3.05 1.53
CA ALA A 50 8.10 2.61 1.42
C ALA A 50 8.19 1.26 0.69
N TYR A 51 9.40 0.88 0.24
CA TYR A 51 9.69 -0.47 -0.28
C TYR A 51 11.16 -0.83 -0.16
N ARG A 52 11.41 -2.13 -0.24
CA ARG A 52 12.72 -2.76 -0.39
C ARG A 52 12.67 -3.70 -1.60
N GLY A 53 13.83 -4.04 -2.15
CA GLY A 53 13.93 -4.97 -3.28
C GLY A 53 13.72 -4.32 -4.65
N ASN A 54 13.52 -5.16 -5.66
CA ASN A 54 13.42 -4.74 -7.05
C ASN A 54 11.94 -4.73 -7.46
N LEU A 55 11.29 -3.59 -7.28
CA LEU A 55 9.87 -3.40 -7.56
C LEU A 55 9.66 -2.28 -8.59
N THR A 56 8.80 -2.54 -9.58
CA THR A 56 8.37 -1.58 -10.59
C THR A 56 6.92 -1.21 -10.37
N PHE A 57 6.64 0.09 -10.32
CA PHE A 57 5.32 0.66 -10.08
C PHE A 57 4.80 1.29 -11.37
N LYS A 58 3.64 0.83 -11.83
CA LYS A 58 2.95 1.40 -13.00
C LYS A 58 1.56 1.81 -12.59
N ARG A 59 1.21 3.10 -12.77
CA ARG A 59 -0.18 3.53 -12.68
C ARG A 59 -0.97 2.76 -13.73
N GLU A 60 -2.05 2.09 -13.33
CA GLU A 60 -3.01 1.60 -14.31
C GLU A 60 -3.71 2.81 -14.92
N GLY A 61 -3.52 3.03 -16.21
CA GLY A 61 -4.22 4.11 -16.89
C GLY A 61 -5.69 3.75 -16.99
N MET A 62 -6.58 4.63 -16.52
CA MET A 62 -8.02 4.58 -16.85
C MET A 62 -8.28 4.51 -18.37
N LEU A 63 -7.25 4.75 -19.19
CA LEU A 63 -7.25 4.81 -20.64
C LEU A 63 -6.78 3.52 -21.34
N GLU A 64 -6.22 2.52 -20.64
CA GLU A 64 -5.88 1.22 -21.28
C GLU A 64 -7.14 0.49 -21.80
N GLY A 65 -8.33 0.84 -21.29
CA GLY A 65 -9.63 0.33 -21.76
C GLY A 65 -10.47 1.34 -22.57
N GLY A 66 -9.95 2.53 -22.90
CA GLY A 66 -10.67 3.60 -23.60
C GLY A 66 -11.58 4.47 -22.71
N ILE A 67 -12.00 5.62 -23.25
CA ILE A 67 -12.78 6.68 -22.57
C ILE A 67 -14.11 6.13 -22.00
N GLY A 68 -14.74 5.16 -22.69
CA GLY A 68 -15.99 4.54 -22.23
C GLY A 68 -15.84 3.72 -20.95
N ASN A 69 -14.72 3.00 -20.78
CA ASN A 69 -14.43 2.28 -19.54
C ASN A 69 -14.10 3.24 -18.41
N ALA A 70 -13.38 4.34 -18.68
CA ALA A 70 -13.13 5.38 -17.67
C ALA A 70 -14.43 6.01 -17.14
N LEU A 71 -15.39 6.30 -18.02
CA LEU A 71 -16.69 6.87 -17.64
C LEU A 71 -17.58 5.89 -16.86
N MET A 72 -17.65 4.62 -17.28
CA MET A 72 -18.39 3.59 -16.53
C MET A 72 -17.84 3.39 -15.12
N LYS A 73 -16.52 3.40 -14.97
CA LYS A 73 -15.83 3.31 -13.67
C LYS A 73 -16.06 4.55 -12.79
N MET A 74 -16.28 5.73 -13.38
CA MET A 74 -16.67 6.93 -12.64
C MET A 74 -18.14 6.90 -12.19
N VAL A 75 -19.03 6.35 -13.03
CA VAL A 75 -20.49 6.26 -12.75
C VAL A 75 -20.80 5.21 -11.68
N SER A 76 -20.03 4.12 -11.60
CA SER A 76 -20.21 3.10 -10.55
C SER A 76 -19.83 3.57 -9.14
N GLY A 77 -19.22 4.74 -8.97
CA GLY A 77 -18.78 5.28 -7.66
C GLY A 77 -17.60 4.52 -7.02
N GLU A 78 -17.25 3.38 -7.59
CA GLU A 78 -16.09 2.57 -7.27
C GLU A 78 -14.98 2.84 -8.29
N MET A 79 -13.90 3.50 -7.88
CA MET A 79 -12.54 3.01 -8.12
C MET A 79 -11.55 4.09 -7.76
N ALA A 80 -10.98 3.99 -6.55
CA ALA A 80 -9.71 4.64 -6.30
C ALA A 80 -8.70 4.15 -7.37
N PRO A 81 -7.90 5.04 -7.97
CA PRO A 81 -6.92 4.64 -8.99
C PRO A 81 -6.00 3.55 -8.44
N LEU A 82 -5.64 2.56 -9.25
CA LEU A 82 -4.75 1.47 -8.87
C LEU A 82 -3.34 1.64 -9.45
N ALA A 83 -2.38 1.03 -8.77
CA ALA A 83 -1.00 0.88 -9.20
C ALA A 83 -0.68 -0.61 -9.31
N LYS A 84 -0.18 -1.02 -10.48
CA LYS A 84 0.41 -2.32 -10.72
C LYS A 84 1.82 -2.32 -10.13
N ILE A 85 2.12 -3.30 -9.29
CA ILE A 85 3.44 -3.50 -8.71
C ILE A 85 3.96 -4.84 -9.24
N GLU A 86 5.13 -4.83 -9.86
CA GLU A 86 5.76 -6.05 -10.41
C GLU A 86 7.21 -6.16 -9.92
N GLY A 87 7.63 -7.35 -9.50
CA GLY A 87 9.02 -7.62 -9.08
C GLY A 87 9.12 -8.55 -7.87
N GLN A 88 10.22 -8.40 -7.12
CA GLN A 88 10.49 -9.15 -5.90
C GLN A 88 11.04 -8.22 -4.81
N GLY A 89 10.41 -8.20 -3.63
CA GLY A 89 10.77 -7.29 -2.55
C GLY A 89 9.85 -7.35 -1.35
#